data_AF-A0A8D8YM49-F1
#
_entry.id   AF-A0A8D8YM49-F1
#
_cell.length_a   1.000
_cell.length_b   1.000
_cell.length_c   1.000
_cell.angle_alpha   90.00
_cell.angle_beta   90.00
_cell.angle_gamma   90.00
#
_symmetry.space_group_name_H-M   'P 1'
#
loop_
_entity.id
_entity.type
_entity.pdbx_description
1 polymer ?
#
loop_
_entity_poly.entity_id
_entity_poly.type
_entity_poly.pdbx_seq_one_letter_code
_entity_poly.pdbx_strand_id
1 'polypeptide(L)'
;KFDNQGANSNDSRKTIVLPNAKKKKRKKKKQNSKLPSSDLTQVMDFYEARDGLDHDSWSLDSSVPSSTELTTLQSFYYKTHIFITGGSGFIGKVLIEKLLRSCEVEKIYILLRTKKGKSPTERLKDQFNDDLFIRLKLLRPNFLDKIQLIPGDIEQPNIGLSEEDYQFLIDHVNIVIHGAATLSMDDPIGKAFKMNIRATQCVLDMFEKMPNKKSFSYISTAYAHAHRTQINERFYPTTMDASELKSLVNSIGDYELACLSPVLTGAYSNSYSFSKALAEEVCRTYVNKGLPVTVVRPSIVVSTYREPLKNWINNVYGATGVLFGASMGFLHVFFADPDAKADLIPVDLVANAVLASMWEVSERSPSPTPVNHDQDSPNVYNLVSSPQNPVTWNDYKVYNERAPEQFTIASSKSIYYYSFGLTKNPFWFHTRVLLTHVLPAIFVDMLLRLKSKKPMMLKAHRKVTNFLKHFHMYAEKDWVYANQNVQRMWSKLSPEDQRLFLFNIDHLDWTWYYNHFIRGIQSYILNEKFDKEGDREKATKHTARLLLVHRIIKYGGTSILTFLLSYLVWWIFLS
;
A
#
# COMPACT_ATOMS: atom_id res chain seq x y z
N LYS A 1 -44.84 62.52 -13.79
CA LYS A 1 -44.85 63.65 -14.74
C LYS A 1 -43.41 64.09 -14.94
N PHE A 2 -42.89 63.84 -16.15
CA PHE A 2 -41.70 64.41 -16.81
C PHE A 2 -40.32 64.21 -16.16
N ASP A 3 -39.23 63.89 -16.87
CA ASP A 3 -39.05 63.22 -18.17
C ASP A 3 -37.56 62.91 -18.36
N ASN A 4 -37.29 62.05 -19.33
CA ASN A 4 -36.00 61.57 -19.81
C ASN A 4 -35.03 62.64 -20.37
N GLN A 5 -33.74 62.31 -20.34
CA GLN A 5 -32.75 62.29 -21.45
C GLN A 5 -31.39 61.91 -20.82
N GLY A 6 -30.60 60.93 -21.26
CA GLY A 6 -30.36 60.40 -22.59
C GLY A 6 -28.87 60.55 -22.89
N ALA A 7 -28.03 59.59 -22.49
CA ALA A 7 -26.65 59.50 -22.96
C ALA A 7 -26.15 58.04 -22.93
N ASN A 8 -26.15 57.44 -24.12
CA ASN A 8 -25.40 56.23 -24.45
C ASN A 8 -23.92 56.42 -24.10
N SER A 9 -23.35 55.51 -23.33
CA SER A 9 -21.97 55.09 -23.55
C SER A 9 -21.85 53.58 -23.33
N ASN A 10 -21.65 52.90 -24.44
CA ASN A 10 -20.94 51.63 -24.48
C ASN A 10 -19.63 51.80 -23.71
N ASP A 11 -19.42 51.05 -22.64
CA ASP A 11 -18.07 50.60 -22.34
C ASP A 11 -18.04 49.10 -22.11
N SER A 12 -17.77 48.44 -23.23
CA SER A 12 -17.02 47.21 -23.34
C SER A 12 -16.13 46.93 -22.14
N ARG A 13 -16.52 45.97 -21.30
CA ARG A 13 -15.55 45.19 -20.54
C ARG A 13 -14.62 44.53 -21.55
N LYS A 14 -13.45 45.13 -21.74
CA LYS A 14 -12.32 44.57 -22.48
C LYS A 14 -12.03 43.19 -21.92
N THR A 15 -12.53 42.19 -22.62
CA THR A 15 -12.05 40.82 -22.60
C THR A 15 -10.55 40.89 -22.91
N ILE A 16 -9.71 40.79 -21.88
CA ILE A 16 -8.29 40.52 -22.09
C ILE A 16 -8.22 39.09 -22.59
N VAL A 17 -8.25 38.96 -23.92
CA VAL A 17 -7.91 37.74 -24.65
C VAL A 17 -6.43 37.49 -24.38
N LEU A 18 -6.15 36.63 -23.40
CA LEU A 18 -4.83 36.06 -23.25
C LEU A 18 -4.54 35.22 -24.52
N PRO A 19 -3.37 35.41 -25.18
CA PRO A 19 -3.06 34.70 -26.40
C PRO A 19 -3.10 33.19 -26.14
N ASN A 20 -3.72 32.46 -27.07
CA ASN A 20 -3.74 31.02 -27.17
C ASN A 20 -2.34 30.42 -26.98
N ALA A 21 -1.96 30.17 -25.72
CA ALA A 21 -0.86 29.29 -25.40
C ALA A 21 -1.35 27.90 -25.78
N LYS A 22 -1.01 27.48 -27.01
CA LYS A 22 -1.11 26.10 -27.50
C LYS A 22 -0.62 25.19 -26.39
N LYS A 23 -1.55 24.67 -25.57
CA LYS A 23 -1.32 23.55 -24.68
C LYS A 23 -0.97 22.40 -25.61
N LYS A 24 0.32 22.22 -25.89
CA LYS A 24 0.86 20.93 -26.31
C LYS A 24 0.48 19.97 -25.19
N LYS A 25 -0.71 19.37 -25.28
CA LYS A 25 -1.02 18.08 -24.69
C LYS A 25 0.09 17.17 -25.22
N ARG A 26 1.16 17.00 -24.44
CA ARG A 26 2.01 15.82 -24.57
C ARG A 26 1.05 14.66 -24.31
N LYS A 27 0.44 14.14 -25.38
CA LYS A 27 -0.05 12.77 -25.41
C LYS A 27 1.16 11.97 -24.93
N LYS A 28 1.16 11.54 -23.67
CA LYS A 28 1.94 10.38 -23.27
C LYS A 28 1.45 9.28 -24.19
N LYS A 29 2.14 9.04 -25.30
CA LYS A 29 2.10 7.75 -25.96
C LYS A 29 2.58 6.78 -24.86
N LYS A 30 1.64 6.20 -24.12
CA LYS A 30 1.85 4.88 -23.54
C LYS A 30 2.15 4.02 -24.77
N GLN A 31 3.42 3.81 -25.04
CA GLN A 31 3.83 2.69 -25.86
C GLN A 31 3.32 1.48 -25.10
N ASN A 32 2.20 0.92 -25.55
CA ASN A 32 1.88 -0.46 -25.23
C ASN A 32 3.11 -1.24 -25.71
N SER A 33 3.94 -1.70 -24.77
CA SER A 33 4.86 -2.79 -25.07
C SER A 33 3.94 -3.92 -25.49
N LYS A 34 3.88 -4.19 -26.79
CA LYS A 34 3.30 -5.43 -27.29
C LYS A 34 3.98 -6.54 -26.50
N LEU A 35 3.21 -7.44 -25.90
CA LEU A 35 3.74 -8.68 -25.37
C LEU A 35 4.62 -9.31 -26.46
N PRO A 36 5.84 -9.77 -26.12
CA PRO A 36 6.77 -10.30 -27.11
C PRO A 36 6.21 -11.49 -27.89
N SER A 37 5.22 -12.22 -27.34
CA SER A 37 4.46 -13.25 -28.04
C SER A 37 3.22 -13.66 -27.22
N SER A 38 2.43 -14.60 -27.74
CA SER A 38 1.40 -15.34 -26.98
C SER A 38 1.97 -16.54 -26.21
N ASP A 39 3.27 -16.81 -26.35
CA ASP A 39 3.96 -17.90 -25.67
C ASP A 39 4.34 -17.44 -24.26
N LEU A 40 3.80 -18.14 -23.26
CA LEU A 40 4.00 -17.85 -21.85
C LEU A 40 5.49 -17.83 -21.50
N THR A 41 6.28 -18.73 -22.06
CA THR A 41 7.72 -18.89 -21.78
C THR A 41 8.48 -17.64 -22.20
N GLN A 42 8.27 -17.17 -23.43
CA GLN A 42 8.93 -15.97 -23.95
C GLN A 42 8.51 -14.68 -23.23
N VAL A 43 7.26 -14.62 -22.76
CA VAL A 43 6.81 -13.51 -21.91
C VAL A 43 7.51 -13.59 -20.56
N MET A 44 7.62 -14.76 -19.95
CA MET A 44 8.33 -14.93 -18.68
C MET A 44 9.81 -14.58 -18.82
N ASP A 45 10.50 -15.09 -19.85
CA ASP A 45 11.88 -14.72 -20.16
C ASP A 45 12.06 -13.20 -20.28
N PHE A 46 11.08 -12.51 -20.89
CA PHE A 46 11.10 -11.05 -20.97
C PHE A 46 11.01 -10.40 -19.59
N TYR A 47 10.09 -10.84 -18.72
CA TYR A 47 9.97 -10.28 -17.36
C TYR A 47 11.16 -10.66 -16.48
N GLU A 48 11.71 -11.86 -16.61
CA GLU A 48 12.94 -12.30 -15.95
C GLU A 48 14.13 -11.45 -16.38
N ALA A 49 14.33 -11.27 -17.68
CA ALA A 49 15.40 -10.45 -18.23
C ALA A 49 15.23 -8.97 -17.87
N ARG A 50 14.01 -8.43 -17.95
CA ARG A 50 13.70 -7.04 -17.59
C ARG A 50 13.91 -6.80 -16.10
N ASP A 51 13.34 -7.66 -15.26
CA ASP A 51 13.37 -7.50 -13.82
C ASP A 51 14.65 -8.08 -13.21
N GLY A 52 15.51 -8.75 -13.98
CA GLY A 52 16.80 -9.27 -13.49
C GLY A 52 16.63 -10.30 -12.38
N LEU A 53 15.60 -11.14 -12.49
CA LEU A 53 15.28 -12.20 -11.55
C LEU A 53 15.83 -13.54 -12.08
N ASP A 54 16.22 -14.46 -11.20
CA ASP A 54 16.69 -15.81 -11.58
C ASP A 54 15.63 -16.58 -12.38
N HIS A 55 16.04 -17.51 -13.25
CA HIS A 55 15.17 -18.34 -14.10
C HIS A 55 14.09 -19.16 -13.35
N ASP A 56 14.27 -19.38 -12.04
CA ASP A 56 13.27 -20.07 -11.21
C ASP A 56 12.12 -19.17 -10.77
N SER A 57 12.19 -17.86 -11.06
CA SER A 57 11.24 -16.88 -10.57
C SER A 57 9.82 -17.04 -11.13
N TRP A 58 9.68 -17.79 -12.21
CA TRP A 58 8.41 -18.08 -12.87
C TRP A 58 8.09 -19.55 -13.04
N SER A 59 8.79 -20.47 -12.37
CA SER A 59 8.53 -21.91 -12.48
C SER A 59 7.02 -22.22 -12.50
N LEU A 60 6.54 -22.62 -13.67
CA LEU A 60 5.13 -22.92 -13.96
C LEU A 60 4.57 -23.96 -13.00
N ASP A 61 5.46 -24.82 -12.52
CA ASP A 61 5.18 -25.93 -11.64
C ASP A 61 4.45 -25.48 -10.36
N SER A 62 4.70 -24.26 -9.86
CA SER A 62 4.18 -23.83 -8.55
C SER A 62 2.71 -23.36 -8.53
N SER A 63 2.04 -23.22 -9.69
CA SER A 63 0.67 -22.65 -9.73
C SER A 63 -0.32 -23.34 -10.66
N VAL A 64 0.13 -24.35 -11.40
CA VAL A 64 -0.76 -25.20 -12.20
C VAL A 64 -1.04 -26.43 -11.34
N PRO A 65 -2.31 -26.83 -11.17
CA PRO A 65 -2.64 -28.07 -10.48
C PRO A 65 -1.95 -29.23 -11.17
N SER A 66 -1.18 -30.03 -10.43
CA SER A 66 -0.63 -31.29 -10.94
C SER A 66 -1.72 -32.36 -11.07
N SER A 67 -2.85 -32.17 -10.38
CA SER A 67 -4.03 -33.04 -10.35
C SER A 67 -5.22 -32.42 -11.08
N THR A 68 -6.07 -33.27 -11.65
CA THR A 68 -7.39 -32.90 -12.20
C THR A 68 -8.42 -32.55 -11.12
N GLU A 69 -8.16 -32.91 -9.85
CA GLU A 69 -9.03 -32.63 -8.71
C GLU A 69 -8.71 -31.27 -8.07
N LEU A 70 -9.75 -30.56 -7.67
CA LEU A 70 -9.64 -29.27 -6.97
C LEU A 70 -9.20 -29.51 -5.52
N THR A 71 -8.27 -28.67 -5.04
CA THR A 71 -7.92 -28.60 -3.62
C THR A 71 -9.08 -28.08 -2.75
N THR A 72 -8.91 -28.10 -1.42
CA THR A 72 -9.93 -27.63 -0.49
C THR A 72 -10.24 -26.14 -0.69
N LEU A 73 -9.23 -25.28 -0.82
CA LEU A 73 -9.48 -23.85 -1.05
C LEU A 73 -10.06 -23.60 -2.44
N GLN A 74 -9.60 -24.32 -3.47
CA GLN A 74 -10.19 -24.19 -4.81
C GLN A 74 -11.66 -24.61 -4.84
N SER A 75 -12.00 -25.69 -4.13
CA SER A 75 -13.37 -26.19 -4.01
C SER A 75 -14.27 -25.19 -3.28
N PHE A 76 -13.78 -24.54 -2.23
CA PHE A 76 -14.52 -23.49 -1.52
C PHE A 76 -14.93 -22.33 -2.46
N TYR A 77 -14.02 -21.92 -3.36
CA TYR A 77 -14.26 -20.85 -4.32
C TYR A 77 -14.94 -21.31 -5.62
N TYR A 78 -15.17 -22.61 -5.80
CA TYR A 78 -15.76 -23.15 -7.02
C TYR A 78 -17.16 -22.57 -7.27
N LYS A 79 -17.34 -21.97 -8.45
CA LYS A 79 -18.60 -21.37 -8.91
C LYS A 79 -19.20 -20.35 -7.93
N THR A 80 -18.35 -19.64 -7.21
CA THR A 80 -18.76 -18.58 -6.27
C THR A 80 -18.96 -17.23 -6.96
N HIS A 81 -19.81 -16.41 -6.34
CA HIS A 81 -20.11 -15.03 -6.70
C HIS A 81 -19.52 -14.12 -5.62
N ILE A 82 -18.49 -13.36 -5.99
CA ILE A 82 -17.64 -12.62 -5.03
C ILE A 82 -17.82 -11.12 -5.23
N PHE A 83 -18.24 -10.40 -4.20
CA PHE A 83 -18.26 -8.94 -4.20
C PHE A 83 -17.02 -8.37 -3.50
N ILE A 84 -16.28 -7.50 -4.18
CA ILE A 84 -15.05 -6.92 -3.67
C ILE A 84 -15.16 -5.39 -3.67
N THR A 85 -15.11 -4.82 -2.47
CA THR A 85 -14.86 -3.38 -2.32
C THR A 85 -13.36 -3.14 -2.21
N GLY A 86 -12.86 -2.06 -2.81
CA GLY A 86 -11.42 -1.78 -2.80
C GLY A 86 -10.61 -2.65 -3.77
N GLY A 87 -11.28 -3.33 -4.71
CA GLY A 87 -10.64 -4.20 -5.71
C GLY A 87 -9.65 -3.50 -6.66
N SER A 88 -9.69 -2.17 -6.76
CA SER A 88 -8.68 -1.39 -7.49
C SER A 88 -7.48 -0.95 -6.65
N GLY A 89 -7.48 -1.26 -5.36
CA GLY A 89 -6.38 -1.01 -4.43
C GLY A 89 -5.24 -2.02 -4.57
N PHE A 90 -4.21 -1.86 -3.75
CA PHE A 90 -3.01 -2.70 -3.81
C PHE A 90 -3.31 -4.18 -3.52
N ILE A 91 -3.85 -4.49 -2.33
CA ILE A 91 -4.26 -5.84 -1.94
C ILE A 91 -5.37 -6.37 -2.86
N GLY A 92 -6.36 -5.54 -3.16
CA GLY A 92 -7.53 -5.93 -3.98
C GLY A 92 -7.16 -6.43 -5.38
N LYS A 93 -6.18 -5.81 -6.04
CA LYS A 93 -5.69 -6.28 -7.34
C LYS A 93 -5.07 -7.68 -7.26
N VAL A 94 -4.26 -7.94 -6.24
CA VAL A 94 -3.59 -9.23 -6.03
C VAL A 94 -4.59 -10.33 -5.69
N LEU A 95 -5.60 -10.02 -4.86
CA LEU A 95 -6.72 -10.92 -4.58
C LEU A 95 -7.48 -11.31 -5.85
N ILE A 96 -7.84 -10.33 -6.70
CA ILE A 96 -8.56 -10.59 -7.96
C ILE A 96 -7.70 -11.45 -8.90
N GLU A 97 -6.42 -11.13 -9.03
CA GLU A 97 -5.50 -11.93 -9.85
C GLU A 97 -5.42 -13.37 -9.34
N LYS A 98 -5.24 -13.54 -8.03
CA LYS A 98 -5.11 -14.85 -7.39
C LYS A 98 -6.35 -15.71 -7.59
N LEU A 99 -7.53 -15.15 -7.31
CA LEU A 99 -8.84 -15.81 -7.49
C LEU A 99 -9.05 -16.26 -8.93
N LEU A 100 -8.77 -15.40 -9.92
CA LEU A 100 -9.01 -15.72 -11.32
C LEU A 100 -7.98 -16.70 -11.90
N ARG A 101 -6.73 -16.66 -11.41
CA ARG A 101 -5.67 -17.54 -11.87
C ARG A 101 -5.75 -18.93 -11.24
N SER A 102 -6.02 -18.99 -9.93
CA SER A 102 -5.88 -20.21 -9.13
C SER A 102 -7.21 -20.88 -8.81
N CYS A 103 -8.35 -20.19 -8.93
CA CYS A 103 -9.68 -20.73 -8.62
C CYS A 103 -10.62 -20.66 -9.83
N GLU A 104 -11.68 -21.47 -9.79
CA GLU A 104 -12.75 -21.45 -10.78
C GLU A 104 -14.00 -20.76 -10.24
N VAL A 105 -13.95 -19.43 -10.10
CA VAL A 105 -15.09 -18.60 -9.66
C VAL A 105 -16.10 -18.40 -10.79
N GLU A 106 -17.35 -18.11 -10.45
CA GLU A 106 -18.40 -17.79 -11.43
C GLU A 106 -18.35 -16.31 -11.84
N LYS A 107 -18.42 -15.40 -10.85
CA LYS A 107 -18.37 -13.96 -11.10
C LYS A 107 -17.68 -13.20 -9.96
N ILE A 108 -16.90 -12.17 -10.31
CA ILE A 108 -16.33 -11.19 -9.38
C ILE A 108 -16.93 -9.82 -9.70
N TYR A 109 -17.64 -9.27 -8.72
CA TYR A 109 -18.25 -7.94 -8.75
C TYR A 109 -17.32 -6.94 -8.07
N ILE A 110 -16.88 -5.90 -8.78
CA ILE A 110 -15.91 -4.94 -8.27
C ILE A 110 -16.56 -3.58 -8.12
N LEU A 111 -16.63 -3.09 -6.86
CA LEU A 111 -17.09 -1.74 -6.57
C LEU A 111 -16.06 -0.69 -7.01
N LEU A 112 -16.40 0.18 -7.96
CA LEU A 112 -15.54 1.27 -8.42
C LEU A 112 -16.27 2.60 -8.52
N ARG A 113 -15.65 3.62 -7.90
CA ARG A 113 -16.06 5.02 -8.04
C ARG A 113 -15.40 5.75 -9.21
N THR A 114 -15.99 6.86 -9.63
CA THR A 114 -15.28 7.86 -10.44
C THR A 114 -14.11 8.43 -9.63
N LYS A 115 -12.92 8.52 -10.21
CA LYS A 115 -11.74 9.07 -9.51
C LYS A 115 -10.76 9.68 -10.51
N LYS A 116 -10.23 10.87 -10.19
CA LYS A 116 -9.26 11.61 -11.03
C LYS A 116 -9.77 11.85 -12.46
N GLY A 117 -11.07 12.14 -12.61
CA GLY A 117 -11.70 12.40 -13.91
C GLY A 117 -11.86 11.19 -14.81
N LYS A 118 -11.67 9.97 -14.29
CA LYS A 118 -11.92 8.71 -15.02
C LYS A 118 -13.18 8.03 -14.53
N SER A 119 -13.99 7.53 -15.45
CA SER A 119 -15.19 6.75 -15.14
C SER A 119 -14.83 5.41 -14.52
N PRO A 120 -15.75 4.75 -13.78
CA PRO A 120 -15.52 3.41 -13.25
C PRO A 120 -15.09 2.40 -14.33
N THR A 121 -15.70 2.46 -15.52
CA THR A 121 -15.37 1.60 -16.67
C THR A 121 -13.96 1.83 -17.19
N GLU A 122 -13.52 3.09 -17.31
CA GLU A 122 -12.13 3.40 -17.71
C GLU A 122 -11.12 2.92 -16.67
N ARG A 123 -11.45 3.09 -15.38
CA ARG A 123 -10.61 2.62 -14.28
C ARG A 123 -10.47 1.10 -14.28
N LEU A 124 -11.56 0.38 -14.57
CA LEU A 124 -11.53 -1.08 -14.69
C LEU A 124 -10.61 -1.53 -15.83
N LYS A 125 -10.74 -0.92 -17.01
CA LYS A 125 -9.86 -1.19 -18.16
C LYS A 125 -8.39 -0.90 -17.83
N ASP A 126 -8.11 0.22 -17.19
CA ASP A 126 -6.74 0.58 -16.76
C ASP A 126 -6.16 -0.42 -15.75
N GLN A 127 -6.98 -0.94 -14.83
CA GLN A 127 -6.54 -1.92 -13.84
C GLN A 127 -6.02 -3.19 -14.49
N PHE A 128 -6.74 -3.76 -15.46
CA PHE A 128 -6.30 -4.97 -16.15
C PHE A 128 -5.19 -4.72 -17.18
N ASN A 129 -4.78 -3.47 -17.43
CA ASN A 129 -3.58 -3.16 -18.20
C ASN A 129 -2.28 -3.18 -17.37
N ASP A 130 -2.37 -3.38 -16.06
CA ASP A 130 -1.23 -3.53 -15.15
C ASP A 130 -0.47 -4.84 -15.42
N ASP A 131 0.86 -4.80 -15.29
CA ASP A 131 1.73 -5.96 -15.49
C ASP A 131 1.36 -7.12 -14.53
N LEU A 132 0.78 -6.81 -13.36
CA LEU A 132 0.26 -7.81 -12.42
C LEU A 132 -0.57 -8.90 -13.09
N PHE A 133 -1.40 -8.53 -14.08
CA PHE A 133 -2.34 -9.43 -14.72
C PHE A 133 -1.76 -10.16 -15.94
N ILE A 134 -0.45 -10.04 -16.20
CA ILE A 134 0.15 -10.62 -17.40
C ILE A 134 0.06 -12.14 -17.42
N ARG A 135 0.38 -12.78 -16.29
CA ARG A 135 0.28 -14.24 -16.11
C ARG A 135 -1.17 -14.71 -16.29
N LEU A 136 -2.11 -14.00 -15.66
CA LEU A 136 -3.54 -14.28 -15.79
C LEU A 136 -4.03 -14.21 -17.24
N LYS A 137 -3.65 -13.17 -17.99
CA LYS A 137 -4.05 -13.00 -19.40
C LYS A 137 -3.62 -14.17 -20.28
N LEU A 138 -2.45 -14.74 -20.00
CA LEU A 138 -1.90 -15.84 -20.78
C LEU A 138 -2.55 -17.17 -20.39
N LEU A 139 -2.77 -17.40 -19.09
CA LEU A 139 -3.36 -18.65 -18.60
C LEU A 139 -4.89 -18.72 -18.80
N ARG A 140 -5.59 -17.58 -18.75
CA ARG A 140 -7.06 -17.49 -18.77
C ARG A 140 -7.50 -16.30 -19.64
N PRO A 141 -7.33 -16.32 -20.97
CA PRO A 141 -7.58 -15.15 -21.83
C PRO A 141 -9.00 -14.56 -21.70
N ASN A 142 -9.99 -15.38 -21.37
CA ASN A 142 -11.39 -14.99 -21.20
C ASN A 142 -11.75 -14.60 -19.75
N PHE A 143 -10.77 -14.34 -18.87
CA PHE A 143 -11.05 -14.01 -17.46
C PHE A 143 -11.96 -12.78 -17.28
N LEU A 144 -11.98 -11.87 -18.26
CA LEU A 144 -12.82 -10.67 -18.22
C LEU A 144 -14.32 -11.00 -18.22
N ASP A 145 -14.72 -12.14 -18.77
CA ASP A 145 -16.12 -12.60 -18.76
C ASP A 145 -16.60 -12.88 -17.33
N LYS A 146 -15.67 -13.14 -16.41
CA LYS A 146 -15.96 -13.33 -14.97
C LYS A 146 -16.02 -12.02 -14.19
N ILE A 147 -15.72 -10.87 -14.79
CA ILE A 147 -15.71 -9.58 -14.09
C ILE A 147 -17.00 -8.82 -14.37
N GLN A 148 -17.58 -8.25 -13.32
CA GLN A 148 -18.67 -7.28 -13.44
C GLN A 148 -18.35 -6.02 -12.62
N LEU A 149 -18.54 -4.88 -13.25
CA LEU A 149 -18.37 -3.58 -12.63
C LEU A 149 -19.64 -3.23 -11.83
N ILE A 150 -19.47 -2.80 -10.59
CA ILE A 150 -20.52 -2.18 -9.79
C ILE A 150 -20.12 -0.72 -9.53
N PRO A 151 -20.78 0.26 -10.15
CA PRO A 151 -20.56 1.67 -9.86
C PRO A 151 -20.96 1.98 -8.41
N GLY A 152 -20.09 2.63 -7.65
CA GLY A 152 -20.44 3.09 -6.30
C GLY A 152 -19.25 3.67 -5.55
N ASP A 153 -19.52 4.37 -4.45
CA ASP A 153 -18.54 5.03 -3.60
C ASP A 153 -18.87 4.82 -2.12
N ILE A 154 -17.96 4.18 -1.39
CA ILE A 154 -18.09 3.92 0.05
C ILE A 154 -18.29 5.19 0.91
N GLU A 155 -17.92 6.35 0.38
CA GLU A 155 -18.13 7.64 1.05
C GLU A 155 -19.60 8.09 1.01
N GLN A 156 -20.42 7.52 0.13
CA GLN A 156 -21.85 7.81 0.00
C GLN A 156 -22.70 6.90 0.90
N PRO A 157 -23.94 7.32 1.24
CA PRO A 157 -24.93 6.42 1.84
C PRO A 157 -25.11 5.15 1.01
N ASN A 158 -25.36 4.02 1.67
CA ASN A 158 -25.46 2.70 1.05
C ASN A 158 -24.30 2.39 0.07
N ILE A 159 -23.08 2.83 0.40
CA ILE A 159 -21.87 2.74 -0.43
C ILE A 159 -22.04 3.22 -1.89
N GLY A 160 -23.01 4.10 -2.13
CA GLY A 160 -23.31 4.69 -3.43
C GLY A 160 -23.90 3.72 -4.45
N LEU A 161 -24.49 2.61 -4.00
CA LEU A 161 -25.22 1.68 -4.85
C LEU A 161 -26.61 2.23 -5.23
N SER A 162 -27.10 1.86 -6.41
CA SER A 162 -28.53 1.97 -6.69
C SER A 162 -29.30 0.86 -5.98
N GLU A 163 -30.62 1.01 -5.84
CA GLU A 163 -31.47 -0.02 -5.24
C GLU A 163 -31.42 -1.32 -6.07
N GLU A 164 -31.33 -1.21 -7.40
CA GLU A 164 -31.21 -2.36 -8.30
C GLU A 164 -29.89 -3.11 -8.08
N ASP A 165 -28.75 -2.40 -8.03
CA ASP A 165 -27.45 -3.02 -7.77
C ASP A 165 -27.39 -3.61 -6.35
N TYR A 166 -27.98 -2.94 -5.36
CA TYR A 166 -28.06 -3.43 -3.99
C TYR A 166 -28.83 -4.75 -3.90
N GLN A 167 -30.01 -4.82 -4.50
CA GLN A 167 -30.82 -6.04 -4.52
C GLN A 167 -30.14 -7.14 -5.34
N PHE A 168 -29.58 -6.80 -6.50
CA PHE A 168 -28.83 -7.75 -7.34
C PHE A 168 -27.67 -8.40 -6.57
N LEU A 169 -26.91 -7.62 -5.80
CA LEU A 169 -25.82 -8.16 -4.97
C LEU A 169 -26.36 -9.08 -3.87
N ILE A 170 -27.47 -8.72 -3.21
CA ILE A 170 -28.11 -9.58 -2.21
C ILE A 170 -28.49 -10.94 -2.80
N ASP A 171 -29.09 -10.95 -4.00
CA ASP A 171 -29.65 -12.16 -4.60
C ASP A 171 -28.57 -13.13 -5.10
N HIS A 172 -27.42 -12.61 -5.57
CA HIS A 172 -26.43 -13.41 -6.29
C HIS A 172 -25.13 -13.67 -5.51
N VAL A 173 -24.71 -12.75 -4.62
CA VAL A 173 -23.40 -12.84 -3.97
C VAL A 173 -23.42 -13.82 -2.81
N ASN A 174 -22.36 -14.61 -2.72
CA ASN A 174 -22.14 -15.53 -1.61
C ASN A 174 -20.88 -15.19 -0.79
N ILE A 175 -19.91 -14.48 -1.37
CA ILE A 175 -18.65 -14.13 -0.69
C ILE A 175 -18.42 -12.61 -0.80
N VAL A 176 -18.04 -11.98 0.32
CA VAL A 176 -17.75 -10.54 0.35
C VAL A 176 -16.35 -10.27 0.90
N ILE A 177 -15.56 -9.50 0.15
CA ILE A 177 -14.26 -8.99 0.58
C ILE A 177 -14.34 -7.47 0.72
N HIS A 178 -14.29 -6.99 1.95
CA HIS A 178 -14.31 -5.57 2.28
C HIS A 178 -12.89 -5.03 2.55
N GLY A 179 -12.25 -4.51 1.50
CA GLY A 179 -10.93 -3.87 1.57
C GLY A 179 -10.92 -2.37 1.27
N ALA A 180 -12.09 -1.77 0.99
CA ALA A 180 -12.18 -0.33 0.76
C ALA A 180 -12.08 0.43 2.08
N ALA A 181 -11.13 1.36 2.17
CA ALA A 181 -10.94 2.22 3.33
C ALA A 181 -10.20 3.50 2.92
N THR A 182 -10.26 4.53 3.76
CA THR A 182 -9.19 5.53 3.79
C THR A 182 -8.01 5.01 4.59
N LEU A 183 -6.80 5.26 4.07
CA LEU A 183 -5.51 4.90 4.68
C LEU A 183 -4.78 6.16 5.20
N SER A 184 -5.42 7.32 5.11
CA SER A 184 -4.83 8.58 5.55
C SER A 184 -4.88 8.68 7.07
N MET A 185 -3.74 8.89 7.71
CA MET A 185 -3.63 9.03 9.17
C MET A 185 -4.08 10.40 9.68
N ASP A 186 -4.23 11.38 8.78
CA ASP A 186 -4.65 12.75 9.09
C ASP A 186 -6.06 13.08 8.58
N ASP A 187 -6.82 12.06 8.15
CA ASP A 187 -8.18 12.32 7.69
C ASP A 187 -9.05 12.83 8.86
N PRO A 188 -9.93 13.84 8.62
CA PRO A 188 -10.90 14.27 9.61
C PRO A 188 -11.78 13.10 10.07
N ILE A 189 -12.16 13.10 11.36
CA ILE A 189 -12.93 12.00 11.97
C ILE A 189 -14.23 11.72 11.21
N GLY A 190 -14.94 12.75 10.75
CA GLY A 190 -16.19 12.56 9.99
C GLY A 190 -15.98 11.81 8.68
N LYS A 191 -14.83 12.03 8.02
CA LYS A 191 -14.45 11.30 6.80
C LYS A 191 -14.00 9.87 7.13
N ALA A 192 -13.18 9.69 8.16
CA ALA A 192 -12.76 8.37 8.63
C ALA A 192 -13.97 7.51 9.04
N PHE A 193 -14.94 8.10 9.73
CA PHE A 193 -16.22 7.47 10.09
C PHE A 193 -17.00 7.01 8.86
N LYS A 194 -17.24 7.89 7.88
CA LYS A 194 -17.99 7.56 6.65
C LYS A 194 -17.34 6.40 5.89
N MET A 195 -16.02 6.44 5.71
CA MET A 195 -15.30 5.51 4.84
C MET A 195 -14.92 4.18 5.50
N ASN A 196 -14.58 4.17 6.78
CA ASN A 196 -14.04 2.98 7.44
C ASN A 196 -15.03 2.32 8.39
N ILE A 197 -16.01 3.05 8.95
CA ILE A 197 -16.94 2.52 9.96
C ILE A 197 -18.32 2.33 9.33
N ARG A 198 -18.95 3.42 8.86
CA ARG A 198 -20.29 3.36 8.27
C ARG A 198 -20.32 2.47 7.01
N ALA A 199 -19.30 2.59 6.15
CA ALA A 199 -19.21 1.73 4.97
C ALA A 199 -19.12 0.25 5.35
N THR A 200 -18.34 -0.10 6.37
CA THR A 200 -18.24 -1.49 6.87
C THR A 200 -19.57 -1.99 7.38
N GLN A 201 -20.27 -1.19 8.19
CA GLN A 201 -21.64 -1.49 8.64
C GLN A 201 -22.58 -1.73 7.45
N CYS A 202 -22.61 -0.83 6.46
CA CYS A 202 -23.50 -0.97 5.29
C CYS A 202 -23.24 -2.26 4.49
N VAL A 203 -21.98 -2.65 4.30
CA VAL A 203 -21.66 -3.88 3.57
C VAL A 203 -22.01 -5.12 4.41
N LEU A 204 -21.84 -5.07 5.74
CA LEU A 204 -22.26 -6.16 6.63
C LEU A 204 -23.79 -6.28 6.72
N ASP A 205 -24.53 -5.16 6.75
CA ASP A 205 -26.00 -5.14 6.67
C ASP A 205 -26.49 -5.79 5.37
N MET A 206 -25.80 -5.54 4.25
CA MET A 206 -26.10 -6.17 2.97
C MET A 206 -25.76 -7.67 3.00
N PHE A 207 -24.60 -8.03 3.55
CA PHE A 207 -24.17 -9.43 3.68
C PHE A 207 -25.12 -10.25 4.56
N GLU A 208 -25.62 -9.69 5.67
CA GLU A 208 -26.60 -10.32 6.54
C GLU A 208 -27.86 -10.75 5.79
N LYS A 209 -28.30 -9.94 4.81
CA LYS A 209 -29.50 -10.19 3.98
C LYS A 209 -29.28 -11.21 2.86
N MET A 210 -28.04 -11.54 2.49
CA MET A 210 -27.75 -12.52 1.43
C MET A 210 -28.23 -13.92 1.84
N PRO A 211 -29.10 -14.59 1.06
CA PRO A 211 -29.62 -15.91 1.41
C PRO A 211 -28.53 -16.99 1.33
N ASN A 212 -27.62 -16.87 0.36
CA ASN A 212 -26.57 -17.86 0.07
C ASN A 212 -25.19 -17.44 0.61
N LYS A 213 -25.14 -16.60 1.65
CA LYS A 213 -23.89 -16.13 2.26
C LYS A 213 -23.01 -17.28 2.74
N LYS A 214 -21.73 -17.26 2.34
CA LYS A 214 -20.70 -18.22 2.74
C LYS A 214 -19.67 -17.60 3.68
N SER A 215 -19.16 -16.41 3.35
CA SER A 215 -18.04 -15.82 4.09
C SER A 215 -17.87 -14.33 3.81
N PHE A 216 -17.47 -13.58 4.83
CA PHE A 216 -17.11 -12.17 4.76
C PHE A 216 -15.71 -11.94 5.32
N SER A 217 -14.89 -11.14 4.64
CA SER A 217 -13.58 -10.73 5.12
C SER A 217 -13.47 -9.22 5.20
N TYR A 218 -13.18 -8.71 6.39
CA TYR A 218 -12.75 -7.33 6.62
C TYR A 218 -11.23 -7.23 6.61
N ILE A 219 -10.67 -6.35 5.76
CA ILE A 219 -9.24 -6.04 5.80
C ILE A 219 -9.02 -4.85 6.74
N SER A 220 -8.52 -5.16 7.95
CA SER A 220 -8.10 -4.18 8.95
C SER A 220 -6.59 -3.90 8.84
N THR A 221 -5.90 -3.72 9.97
CA THR A 221 -4.46 -3.52 10.06
C THR A 221 -3.95 -3.97 11.44
N ALA A 222 -2.74 -4.52 11.49
CA ALA A 222 -2.07 -4.89 12.75
C ALA A 222 -1.94 -3.69 13.71
N TYR A 223 -1.98 -2.47 13.17
CA TYR A 223 -1.83 -1.24 13.91
C TYR A 223 -3.13 -0.63 14.44
N ALA A 224 -4.29 -1.28 14.25
CA ALA A 224 -5.57 -0.76 14.74
C ALA A 224 -5.56 -0.52 16.26
N HIS A 225 -4.82 -1.36 16.98
CA HIS A 225 -4.62 -1.26 18.42
C HIS A 225 -3.16 -0.96 18.82
N ALA A 226 -2.42 -0.22 17.97
CA ALA A 226 -0.99 0.10 18.18
C ALA A 226 -0.68 0.90 19.46
N HIS A 227 -1.70 1.48 20.11
CA HIS A 227 -1.56 2.09 21.44
C HIS A 227 -1.22 1.08 22.54
N ARG A 228 -1.53 -0.21 22.31
CA ARG A 228 -1.14 -1.34 23.17
C ARG A 228 0.28 -1.78 22.83
N THR A 229 0.89 -2.55 23.73
CA THR A 229 2.18 -3.21 23.48
C THR A 229 1.99 -4.68 23.08
N GLN A 230 1.01 -5.35 23.69
CA GLN A 230 0.60 -6.70 23.32
C GLN A 230 -0.67 -6.66 22.46
N ILE A 231 -0.63 -7.28 21.28
CA ILE A 231 -1.73 -7.31 20.31
C ILE A 231 -2.00 -8.77 19.93
N ASN A 232 -3.03 -9.34 20.52
CA ASN A 232 -3.48 -10.70 20.32
C ASN A 232 -4.54 -10.76 19.21
N GLU A 233 -4.84 -11.98 18.78
CA GLU A 233 -5.88 -12.28 17.79
C GLU A 233 -7.26 -12.33 18.44
N ARG A 234 -7.69 -11.17 18.94
CA ARG A 234 -9.01 -10.95 19.55
C ARG A 234 -9.59 -9.59 19.21
N PHE A 235 -10.89 -9.44 19.42
CA PHE A 235 -11.54 -8.14 19.35
C PHE A 235 -11.30 -7.36 20.64
N TYR A 236 -10.89 -6.10 20.54
CA TYR A 236 -10.67 -5.24 21.70
C TYR A 236 -11.82 -4.25 21.88
N PRO A 237 -12.17 -3.90 23.13
CA PRO A 237 -13.15 -2.87 23.37
C PRO A 237 -12.61 -1.53 22.88
N THR A 238 -13.50 -0.72 22.31
CA THR A 238 -13.21 0.65 21.88
C THR A 238 -13.64 1.65 22.95
N THR A 239 -13.15 2.89 22.85
CA THR A 239 -13.47 3.97 23.80
C THR A 239 -14.89 4.52 23.64
N MET A 240 -15.53 4.21 22.52
CA MET A 240 -16.90 4.56 22.20
C MET A 240 -17.45 3.55 21.19
N ASP A 241 -18.77 3.55 21.01
CA ASP A 241 -19.42 2.71 20.01
C ASP A 241 -19.57 3.43 18.67
N ALA A 242 -19.69 2.66 17.59
CA ALA A 242 -19.91 3.20 16.25
C ALA A 242 -21.23 4.00 16.13
N SER A 243 -22.26 3.62 16.90
CA SER A 243 -23.54 4.31 16.99
C SER A 243 -23.41 5.67 17.70
N GLU A 244 -22.65 5.74 18.78
CA GLU A 244 -22.35 6.98 19.50
C GLU A 244 -21.58 7.95 18.60
N LEU A 245 -20.56 7.45 17.90
CA LEU A 245 -19.79 8.27 16.96
C LEU A 245 -20.66 8.75 15.80
N LYS A 246 -21.57 7.91 15.31
CA LYS A 246 -22.55 8.29 14.27
C LYS A 246 -23.43 9.45 14.75
N SER A 247 -23.97 9.36 15.96
CA SER A 247 -24.78 10.43 16.55
C SER A 247 -23.97 11.72 16.67
N LEU A 248 -22.75 11.64 17.20
CA LEU A 248 -21.87 12.81 17.32
C LEU A 248 -21.59 13.46 15.95
N VAL A 249 -21.15 12.68 14.96
CA VAL A 249 -20.81 13.18 13.61
C VAL A 249 -22.03 13.83 12.92
N ASN A 250 -23.25 13.38 13.23
CA ASN A 250 -24.47 13.97 12.68
C ASN A 250 -24.97 15.20 13.44
N SER A 251 -24.53 15.39 14.69
CA SER A 251 -25.03 16.45 15.58
C SER A 251 -24.17 17.72 15.59
N ILE A 252 -22.89 17.64 15.21
CA ILE A 252 -21.96 18.79 15.23
C ILE A 252 -21.35 19.06 13.86
N GLY A 253 -20.87 20.29 13.65
CA GLY A 253 -20.18 20.68 12.42
C GLY A 253 -18.76 20.11 12.30
N ASP A 254 -18.21 20.17 11.09
CA ASP A 254 -16.86 19.66 10.79
C ASP A 254 -15.77 20.40 11.62
N TYR A 255 -15.98 21.68 11.94
CA TYR A 255 -15.04 22.47 12.74
C TYR A 255 -15.01 21.99 14.19
N GLU A 256 -16.16 21.84 14.83
CA GLU A 256 -16.29 21.33 16.19
C GLU A 256 -15.74 19.90 16.29
N LEU A 257 -16.03 19.06 15.29
CA LEU A 257 -15.51 17.70 15.22
C LEU A 257 -13.97 17.67 15.07
N ALA A 258 -13.40 18.61 14.33
CA ALA A 258 -11.94 18.75 14.23
C ALA A 258 -11.32 19.15 15.58
N CYS A 259 -11.96 20.06 16.34
CA CYS A 259 -11.54 20.42 17.69
C CYS A 259 -11.61 19.24 18.68
N LEU A 260 -12.62 18.36 18.55
CA LEU A 260 -12.78 17.17 19.39
C LEU A 260 -11.89 15.99 18.95
N SER A 261 -11.34 16.02 17.73
CA SER A 261 -10.57 14.92 17.15
C SER A 261 -9.47 14.37 18.08
N PRO A 262 -8.64 15.19 18.76
CA PRO A 262 -7.62 14.67 19.68
C PRO A 262 -8.21 13.91 20.86
N VAL A 263 -9.38 14.32 21.36
CA VAL A 263 -10.08 13.66 22.47
C VAL A 263 -10.70 12.34 22.01
N LEU A 264 -11.34 12.34 20.83
CA LEU A 264 -11.98 11.15 20.24
C LEU A 264 -10.96 10.07 19.88
N THR A 265 -9.85 10.48 19.28
CA THR A 265 -8.73 9.57 18.99
C THR A 265 -8.01 9.13 20.25
N GLY A 266 -8.01 9.92 21.32
CA GLY A 266 -7.61 9.49 22.67
C GLY A 266 -6.26 8.77 22.68
N ALA A 267 -6.26 7.51 23.11
CA ALA A 267 -5.05 6.69 23.16
C ALA A 267 -4.59 6.19 21.78
N TYR A 268 -5.44 6.19 20.76
CA TYR A 268 -5.09 5.73 19.42
C TYR A 268 -4.07 6.67 18.79
N SER A 269 -3.14 6.09 18.03
CA SER A 269 -2.03 6.83 17.43
C SER A 269 -2.45 7.86 16.39
N ASN A 270 -3.58 7.65 15.71
CA ASN A 270 -4.10 8.50 14.64
C ASN A 270 -5.55 8.14 14.30
N SER A 271 -6.21 8.97 13.48
CA SER A 271 -7.61 8.77 13.08
C SER A 271 -7.82 7.49 12.27
N TYR A 272 -6.81 7.06 11.52
CA TYR A 272 -6.83 5.80 10.79
C TYR A 272 -6.96 4.60 11.73
N SER A 273 -6.06 4.48 12.72
CA SER A 273 -6.04 3.39 13.69
C SER A 273 -7.32 3.35 14.53
N PHE A 274 -7.77 4.51 14.99
CA PHE A 274 -9.05 4.67 15.68
C PHE A 274 -10.23 4.15 14.84
N SER A 275 -10.33 4.58 13.58
CA SER A 275 -11.43 4.17 12.70
C SER A 275 -11.40 2.68 12.36
N LYS A 276 -10.20 2.08 12.26
CA LYS A 276 -10.05 0.63 12.03
C LYS A 276 -10.48 -0.17 13.25
N ALA A 277 -10.09 0.25 14.46
CA ALA A 277 -10.54 -0.39 15.69
C ALA A 277 -12.07 -0.39 15.83
N LEU A 278 -12.73 0.74 15.55
CA LEU A 278 -14.20 0.83 15.57
C LEU A 278 -14.87 -0.05 14.50
N ALA A 279 -14.26 -0.17 13.32
CA ALA A 279 -14.78 -1.04 12.28
C ALA A 279 -14.65 -2.53 12.64
N GLU A 280 -13.60 -2.92 13.37
CA GLU A 280 -13.48 -4.26 13.93
C GLU A 280 -14.55 -4.54 14.98
N GLU A 281 -14.85 -3.56 15.82
CA GLU A 281 -15.94 -3.67 16.80
C GLU A 281 -17.30 -3.85 16.10
N VAL A 282 -17.54 -3.10 15.01
CA VAL A 282 -18.68 -3.35 14.12
C VAL A 282 -18.68 -4.80 13.63
N CYS A 283 -17.57 -5.32 13.12
CA CYS A 283 -17.48 -6.72 12.68
C CYS A 283 -17.82 -7.72 13.80
N ARG A 284 -17.36 -7.47 15.03
CA ARG A 284 -17.65 -8.31 16.21
C ARG A 284 -19.14 -8.43 16.46
N THR A 285 -19.91 -7.35 16.31
CA THR A 285 -21.37 -7.39 16.49
C THR A 285 -22.06 -8.38 15.53
N TYR A 286 -21.56 -8.52 14.30
CA TYR A 286 -22.10 -9.49 13.34
C TYR A 286 -21.57 -10.90 13.56
N VAL A 287 -20.35 -11.06 14.05
CA VAL A 287 -19.87 -12.37 14.54
C VAL A 287 -20.78 -12.88 15.65
N ASN A 288 -21.19 -12.02 16.59
CA ASN A 288 -22.11 -12.39 17.67
C ASN A 288 -23.53 -12.73 17.18
N LYS A 289 -23.92 -12.27 15.99
CA LYS A 289 -25.16 -12.70 15.30
C LYS A 289 -24.99 -14.05 14.57
N GLY A 290 -23.81 -14.67 14.64
CA GLY A 290 -23.52 -15.95 13.98
C GLY A 290 -23.08 -15.83 12.51
N LEU A 291 -22.73 -14.64 12.03
CA LEU A 291 -22.27 -14.48 10.64
C LEU A 291 -20.80 -14.93 10.47
N PRO A 292 -20.45 -15.57 9.34
CA PRO A 292 -19.08 -16.04 9.05
C PRO A 292 -18.18 -14.86 8.63
N VAL A 293 -17.80 -14.03 9.59
CA VAL A 293 -17.00 -12.81 9.39
C VAL A 293 -15.58 -13.02 9.88
N THR A 294 -14.59 -12.63 9.08
CA THR A 294 -13.17 -12.57 9.48
C THR A 294 -12.66 -11.14 9.50
N VAL A 295 -11.70 -10.88 10.39
CA VAL A 295 -10.93 -9.65 10.47
C VAL A 295 -9.46 -10.00 10.25
N VAL A 296 -8.91 -9.56 9.12
CA VAL A 296 -7.50 -9.80 8.78
C VAL A 296 -6.73 -8.51 8.98
N ARG A 297 -5.69 -8.57 9.82
CA ARG A 297 -4.87 -7.44 10.25
C ARG A 297 -3.45 -7.56 9.68
N PRO A 298 -3.21 -7.10 8.43
CA PRO A 298 -1.86 -7.02 7.90
C PRO A 298 -1.05 -5.91 8.57
N SER A 299 0.25 -6.17 8.73
CA SER A 299 1.26 -5.16 9.05
C SER A 299 1.55 -4.25 7.84
N ILE A 300 2.74 -3.65 7.75
CA ILE A 300 3.07 -2.78 6.61
C ILE A 300 3.20 -3.64 5.35
N VAL A 301 2.22 -3.53 4.46
CA VAL A 301 2.18 -4.32 3.24
C VAL A 301 3.20 -3.80 2.22
N VAL A 302 4.11 -4.68 1.80
CA VAL A 302 5.20 -4.42 0.84
C VAL A 302 4.99 -5.19 -0.47
N SER A 303 5.96 -5.15 -1.39
CA SER A 303 5.84 -5.81 -2.70
C SER A 303 5.56 -7.31 -2.59
N THR A 304 5.08 -7.91 -3.66
CA THR A 304 4.92 -9.37 -3.72
C THR A 304 6.26 -10.09 -3.52
N TYR A 305 6.23 -11.23 -2.82
CA TYR A 305 7.40 -12.08 -2.64
C TYR A 305 7.58 -13.02 -3.82
N ARG A 306 6.53 -13.77 -4.19
CA ARG A 306 6.57 -14.81 -5.23
C ARG A 306 5.63 -14.55 -6.38
N GLU A 307 4.38 -14.19 -6.12
CA GLU A 307 3.34 -14.25 -7.15
C GLU A 307 2.47 -12.99 -7.24
N PRO A 308 1.80 -12.75 -8.38
CA PRO A 308 2.03 -13.39 -9.68
C PRO A 308 3.33 -12.94 -10.36
N LEU A 309 3.89 -11.84 -9.89
CA LEU A 309 5.15 -11.24 -10.33
C LEU A 309 5.99 -11.00 -9.08
N LYS A 310 7.26 -11.38 -9.03
CA LYS A 310 8.10 -11.05 -7.87
C LYS A 310 8.39 -9.55 -7.80
N ASN A 311 8.41 -9.00 -6.58
CA ASN A 311 8.67 -7.59 -6.31
C ASN A 311 7.71 -6.60 -7.01
N TRP A 312 6.54 -7.05 -7.45
CA TRP A 312 5.53 -6.16 -7.99
C TRP A 312 5.02 -5.21 -6.91
N ILE A 313 4.95 -3.94 -7.27
CA ILE A 313 4.54 -2.86 -6.39
C ILE A 313 3.94 -1.72 -7.21
N ASN A 314 2.86 -1.11 -6.74
CA ASN A 314 2.17 -0.04 -7.48
C ASN A 314 1.98 1.26 -6.68
N ASN A 315 2.60 1.33 -5.51
CA ASN A 315 2.49 2.46 -4.60
C ASN A 315 3.84 2.73 -3.92
N VAL A 316 3.94 3.87 -3.24
CA VAL A 316 5.13 4.32 -2.50
C VAL A 316 4.77 4.65 -1.05
N TYR A 317 3.88 3.84 -0.46
CA TYR A 317 3.45 4.00 0.93
C TYR A 317 4.36 3.24 1.90
N GLY A 318 4.42 3.67 3.16
CA GLY A 318 5.16 2.99 4.23
C GLY A 318 6.64 2.75 3.92
N ALA A 319 7.14 1.55 4.22
CA ALA A 319 8.54 1.19 3.99
C ALA A 319 8.98 1.36 2.52
N THR A 320 8.12 1.01 1.55
CA THR A 320 8.41 1.23 0.12
C THR A 320 8.72 2.70 -0.20
N GLY A 321 8.04 3.65 0.44
CA GLY A 321 8.30 5.07 0.26
C GLY A 321 9.63 5.53 0.86
N VAL A 322 10.03 4.95 2.00
CA VAL A 322 11.35 5.17 2.61
C VAL A 322 12.44 4.69 1.66
N LEU A 323 12.34 3.45 1.16
CA LEU A 323 13.29 2.89 0.21
C LEU A 323 13.33 3.67 -1.10
N PHE A 324 12.18 4.05 -1.65
CA PHE A 324 12.11 4.89 -2.85
C PHE A 324 12.83 6.23 -2.62
N GLY A 325 12.61 6.88 -1.48
CA GLY A 325 13.28 8.12 -1.13
C GLY A 325 14.80 7.94 -1.06
N ALA A 326 15.25 6.86 -0.41
CA ALA A 326 16.67 6.53 -0.25
C ALA A 326 17.33 6.19 -1.59
N SER A 327 16.71 5.30 -2.39
CA SER A 327 17.23 4.84 -3.67
C SER A 327 17.32 5.94 -4.72
N MET A 328 16.43 6.93 -4.63
CA MET A 328 16.45 8.08 -5.54
C MET A 328 17.40 9.18 -5.08
N GLY A 329 17.87 9.16 -3.82
CA GLY A 329 18.69 10.22 -3.24
C GLY A 329 17.90 11.42 -2.71
N PHE A 330 16.62 11.25 -2.39
CA PHE A 330 15.79 12.28 -1.74
C PHE A 330 15.75 12.15 -0.21
N LEU A 331 16.14 10.99 0.32
CA LEU A 331 16.13 10.66 1.73
C LEU A 331 17.48 10.08 2.16
N HIS A 332 18.14 10.75 3.09
CA HIS A 332 19.45 10.32 3.61
C HIS A 332 19.45 9.91 5.09
N VAL A 333 18.41 10.29 5.83
CA VAL A 333 18.27 9.93 7.24
C VAL A 333 16.81 9.69 7.56
N PHE A 334 16.53 8.63 8.30
CA PHE A 334 15.21 8.32 8.82
C PHE A 334 15.27 8.20 10.34
N PHE A 335 14.28 8.77 11.02
CA PHE A 335 14.15 8.70 12.46
C PHE A 335 13.47 7.38 12.82
N ALA A 336 14.24 6.47 13.39
CA ALA A 336 13.84 5.10 13.70
C ALA A 336 14.80 4.51 14.73
N ASP A 337 14.32 3.59 15.55
CA ASP A 337 15.21 2.71 16.32
C ASP A 337 15.74 1.60 15.39
N PRO A 338 17.06 1.53 15.13
CA PRO A 338 17.63 0.51 14.26
C PRO A 338 17.34 -0.92 14.76
N ASP A 339 17.18 -1.10 16.07
CA ASP A 339 16.98 -2.40 16.71
C ASP A 339 15.49 -2.79 16.80
N ALA A 340 14.57 -1.84 16.55
CA ALA A 340 13.14 -2.14 16.53
C ALA A 340 12.78 -3.00 15.32
N LYS A 341 11.77 -3.85 15.53
CA LYS A 341 11.23 -4.76 14.52
C LYS A 341 10.50 -3.98 13.43
N ALA A 342 10.88 -4.25 12.19
CA ALA A 342 10.19 -3.76 11.01
C ALA A 342 9.12 -4.78 10.61
N ASP A 343 7.90 -4.64 11.15
CA ASP A 343 6.80 -5.55 10.82
C ASP A 343 6.26 -5.29 9.41
N LEU A 344 6.82 -6.04 8.45
CA LEU A 344 6.55 -5.96 7.02
C LEU A 344 5.93 -7.28 6.53
N ILE A 345 4.98 -7.21 5.59
CA ILE A 345 4.30 -8.39 5.04
C ILE A 345 4.13 -8.26 3.51
N PRO A 346 4.62 -9.20 2.70
CA PRO A 346 4.37 -9.20 1.25
C PRO A 346 2.88 -9.30 0.90
N VAL A 347 2.43 -8.55 -0.12
CA VAL A 347 1.01 -8.44 -0.48
C VAL A 347 0.38 -9.74 -0.99
N ASP A 348 1.17 -10.63 -1.60
CA ASP A 348 0.73 -11.95 -2.06
C ASP A 348 0.45 -12.89 -0.89
N LEU A 349 1.29 -12.85 0.15
CA LEU A 349 1.04 -13.58 1.40
C LEU A 349 -0.24 -13.06 2.07
N VAL A 350 -0.47 -11.74 2.07
CA VAL A 350 -1.72 -11.15 2.57
C VAL A 350 -2.93 -11.65 1.78
N ALA A 351 -2.85 -11.62 0.44
CA ALA A 351 -3.94 -12.07 -0.41
C ALA A 351 -4.27 -13.55 -0.15
N ASN A 352 -3.27 -14.41 -0.07
CA ASN A 352 -3.44 -15.84 0.17
C ASN A 352 -4.02 -16.12 1.56
N ALA A 353 -3.55 -15.43 2.60
CA ALA A 353 -4.09 -15.56 3.94
C ALA A 353 -5.55 -15.09 4.05
N VAL A 354 -5.93 -13.99 3.38
CA VAL A 354 -7.32 -13.53 3.31
C VAL A 354 -8.20 -14.60 2.69
N LEU A 355 -7.76 -15.22 1.60
CA LEU A 355 -8.54 -16.28 0.95
C LEU A 355 -8.68 -17.52 1.84
N ALA A 356 -7.59 -17.95 2.49
CA ALA A 356 -7.62 -19.08 3.41
C ALA A 356 -8.49 -18.82 4.65
N SER A 357 -8.48 -17.60 5.21
CA SER A 357 -9.29 -17.27 6.39
C SER A 357 -10.79 -17.32 6.11
N MET A 358 -11.18 -16.99 4.88
CA MET A 358 -12.58 -17.03 4.46
C MET A 358 -13.12 -18.45 4.37
N TRP A 359 -12.31 -19.40 3.91
CA TRP A 359 -12.62 -20.82 3.98
C TRP A 359 -12.67 -21.29 5.44
N GLU A 360 -11.66 -20.96 6.25
CA GLU A 360 -11.62 -21.46 7.63
C GLU A 360 -12.84 -21.01 8.45
N VAL A 361 -13.33 -19.79 8.25
CA VAL A 361 -14.53 -19.32 8.96
C VAL A 361 -15.82 -19.98 8.45
N SER A 362 -15.90 -20.37 7.18
CA SER A 362 -17.10 -21.01 6.62
C SER A 362 -17.27 -22.46 7.09
N GLU A 363 -16.17 -23.12 7.43
CA GLU A 363 -16.19 -24.49 7.98
C GLU A 363 -16.70 -24.57 9.43
N ARG A 364 -16.86 -23.42 10.10
CA ARG A 364 -17.26 -23.39 11.51
C ARG A 364 -18.78 -23.39 11.63
N SER A 365 -19.29 -24.26 12.49
CA SER A 365 -20.69 -24.18 12.89
C SER A 365 -20.95 -22.83 13.58
N PRO A 366 -22.08 -22.15 13.28
CA PRO A 366 -22.46 -20.94 14.00
C PRO A 366 -22.59 -21.26 15.48
N SER A 367 -21.67 -20.75 16.31
CA SER A 367 -21.83 -20.80 17.76
C SER A 367 -22.48 -19.51 18.22
N PRO A 368 -23.66 -19.55 18.86
CA PRO A 368 -24.32 -18.36 19.40
C PRO A 368 -23.64 -17.81 20.66
N THR A 369 -22.53 -18.39 21.12
CA THR A 369 -21.76 -17.86 22.25
C THR A 369 -21.15 -16.51 21.87
N PRO A 370 -21.51 -15.41 22.57
CA PRO A 370 -20.95 -14.09 22.29
C PRO A 370 -19.43 -14.11 22.44
N VAL A 371 -18.74 -13.48 21.49
CA VAL A 371 -17.28 -13.33 21.54
C VAL A 371 -16.93 -12.32 22.62
N ASN A 372 -16.26 -12.80 23.68
CA ASN A 372 -15.75 -11.98 24.77
C ASN A 372 -14.44 -11.28 24.34
N HIS A 373 -14.25 -10.04 24.79
CA HIS A 373 -13.04 -9.25 24.59
C HIS A 373 -11.79 -9.83 25.27
N ASP A 374 -11.98 -10.62 26.33
CA ASP A 374 -10.87 -11.17 27.10
C ASP A 374 -10.28 -12.46 26.51
N GLN A 375 -10.93 -13.05 25.51
CA GLN A 375 -10.53 -14.32 24.91
C GLN A 375 -10.05 -14.14 23.47
N ASP A 376 -9.13 -15.01 23.03
CA ASP A 376 -8.75 -15.07 21.63
C ASP A 376 -9.97 -15.43 20.78
N SER A 377 -10.13 -14.69 19.69
CA SER A 377 -11.22 -14.88 18.76
C SER A 377 -10.69 -15.59 17.53
N PRO A 378 -11.27 -16.72 17.11
CA PRO A 378 -10.78 -17.43 15.94
C PRO A 378 -11.11 -16.66 14.65
N ASN A 379 -11.81 -15.52 14.72
CA ASN A 379 -12.20 -14.67 13.59
C ASN A 379 -11.14 -13.61 13.26
N VAL A 380 -10.14 -13.40 14.12
CA VAL A 380 -9.14 -12.34 13.98
C VAL A 380 -7.78 -12.96 13.60
N TYR A 381 -7.12 -12.41 12.59
CA TYR A 381 -5.84 -12.93 12.08
C TYR A 381 -4.81 -11.80 11.98
N ASN A 382 -3.71 -11.89 12.72
CA ASN A 382 -2.61 -10.93 12.66
C ASN A 382 -1.57 -11.40 11.63
N LEU A 383 -1.51 -10.76 10.46
CA LEU A 383 -0.52 -11.06 9.42
C LEU A 383 0.71 -10.17 9.63
N VAL A 384 1.60 -10.65 10.50
CA VAL A 384 2.81 -9.98 10.97
C VAL A 384 4.03 -10.89 10.80
N SER A 385 5.22 -10.29 10.74
CA SER A 385 6.48 -11.02 10.59
C SER A 385 7.11 -11.40 11.93
N SER A 386 6.97 -10.54 12.93
CA SER A 386 7.73 -10.59 14.17
C SER A 386 7.62 -11.86 15.02
N PRO A 387 6.50 -12.63 15.03
CA PRO A 387 6.41 -13.86 15.81
C PRO A 387 7.11 -15.07 15.19
N GLN A 388 7.31 -15.09 13.86
CA GLN A 388 7.83 -16.25 13.14
C GLN A 388 9.16 -15.97 12.44
N ASN A 389 9.28 -14.82 11.76
CA ASN A 389 10.44 -14.47 10.95
C ASN A 389 10.76 -12.96 11.12
N PRO A 390 11.24 -12.54 12.31
CA PRO A 390 11.46 -11.13 12.61
C PRO A 390 12.59 -10.53 11.79
N VAL A 391 12.45 -9.24 11.46
CA VAL A 391 13.49 -8.43 10.82
C VAL A 391 13.53 -7.04 11.45
N THR A 392 14.71 -6.47 11.65
CA THR A 392 14.86 -5.12 12.22
C THR A 392 14.91 -4.02 11.16
N TRP A 393 14.75 -2.75 11.56
CA TRP A 393 15.00 -1.62 10.65
C TRP A 393 16.44 -1.56 10.18
N ASN A 394 17.41 -1.97 11.02
CA ASN A 394 18.81 -2.06 10.61
C ASN A 394 19.02 -3.15 9.55
N ASP A 395 18.42 -4.33 9.72
CA ASP A 395 18.45 -5.39 8.71
C ASP A 395 17.84 -4.92 7.38
N TYR A 396 16.68 -4.28 7.46
CA TYR A 396 16.03 -3.65 6.30
C TYR A 396 16.97 -2.69 5.57
N LYS A 397 17.66 -1.80 6.31
CA LYS A 397 18.67 -0.90 5.72
C LYS A 397 19.80 -1.70 5.08
N VAL A 398 20.45 -2.59 5.82
CA VAL A 398 21.66 -3.32 5.40
C VAL A 398 21.38 -4.15 4.16
N TYR A 399 20.28 -4.90 4.12
CA TYR A 399 19.93 -5.74 2.98
C TYR A 399 19.62 -4.90 1.72
N ASN A 400 18.95 -3.75 1.87
CA ASN A 400 18.69 -2.87 0.73
C ASN A 400 19.94 -2.09 0.27
N GLU A 401 20.98 -1.95 1.09
CA GLU A 401 22.25 -1.30 0.72
C GLU A 401 23.17 -2.17 -0.13
N ARG A 402 23.13 -3.50 0.06
CA ARG A 402 24.03 -4.45 -0.61
C ARG A 402 24.01 -4.34 -2.13
N ALA A 403 22.83 -4.35 -2.74
CA ALA A 403 22.71 -4.35 -4.19
C ALA A 403 23.18 -3.02 -4.84
N PRO A 404 22.85 -1.83 -4.29
CA PRO A 404 23.47 -0.57 -4.68
C PRO A 404 25.00 -0.55 -4.51
N GLU A 405 25.53 -1.06 -3.39
CA GLU A 405 26.99 -1.06 -3.11
C GLU A 405 27.77 -1.96 -4.08
N GLN A 406 27.20 -3.11 -4.43
CA GLN A 406 27.76 -4.06 -5.39
C GLN A 406 27.51 -3.65 -6.85
N PHE A 407 26.81 -2.54 -7.08
CA PHE A 407 26.35 -2.10 -8.40
C PHE A 407 25.50 -3.13 -9.16
N THR A 408 24.95 -4.13 -8.47
CA THR A 408 24.10 -5.16 -9.06
C THR A 408 22.73 -4.58 -9.42
N ILE A 409 22.28 -3.56 -8.67
CA ILE A 409 21.07 -2.79 -8.98
C ILE A 409 21.40 -1.28 -8.98
N ALA A 410 21.46 -0.71 -10.18
CA ALA A 410 21.73 0.70 -10.42
C ALA A 410 20.51 1.39 -11.06
N SER A 411 20.24 2.64 -10.73
CA SER A 411 19.19 3.45 -11.35
C SER A 411 19.79 4.54 -12.20
N SER A 412 19.24 4.76 -13.40
CA SER A 412 19.61 5.89 -14.26
C SER A 412 18.93 7.20 -13.84
N LYS A 413 17.93 7.12 -12.97
CA LYS A 413 17.09 8.25 -12.53
C LYS A 413 17.46 8.78 -11.15
N SER A 414 18.32 8.10 -10.39
CA SER A 414 18.76 8.57 -9.07
C SER A 414 19.49 9.91 -9.19
N ILE A 415 19.24 10.82 -8.25
CA ILE A 415 19.87 12.15 -8.24
C ILE A 415 21.06 12.22 -7.28
N TYR A 416 21.21 11.24 -6.41
CA TYR A 416 22.33 11.10 -5.47
C TYR A 416 22.65 9.61 -5.28
N TYR A 417 23.85 9.30 -4.80
CA TYR A 417 24.24 7.93 -4.47
C TYR A 417 23.39 7.40 -3.30
N TYR A 418 23.14 6.09 -3.25
CA TYR A 418 22.42 5.50 -2.12
C TYR A 418 23.22 5.75 -0.83
N SER A 419 22.70 6.61 0.05
CA SER A 419 23.34 6.96 1.31
C SER A 419 22.23 7.17 2.32
N PHE A 420 21.87 6.11 3.04
CA PHE A 420 20.77 6.08 3.98
C PHE A 420 21.28 5.78 5.39
N GLY A 421 20.63 6.33 6.39
CA GLY A 421 21.01 6.11 7.78
C GLY A 421 19.81 6.17 8.70
N LEU A 422 19.88 5.39 9.76
CA LEU A 422 18.88 5.37 10.83
C LEU A 422 19.44 6.06 12.07
N THR A 423 18.59 6.75 12.81
CA THR A 423 18.96 7.32 14.11
C THR A 423 17.71 7.47 14.98
N LYS A 424 17.85 7.12 16.26
CA LYS A 424 16.86 7.42 17.30
C LYS A 424 17.16 8.69 18.08
N ASN A 425 18.31 9.32 17.83
CA ASN A 425 18.70 10.56 18.48
C ASN A 425 18.16 11.77 17.69
N PRO A 426 17.27 12.60 18.28
CA PRO A 426 16.67 13.73 17.58
C PRO A 426 17.69 14.78 17.15
N PHE A 427 18.72 15.04 17.96
CA PHE A 427 19.77 16.00 17.60
C PHE A 427 20.51 15.55 16.33
N TRP A 428 20.97 14.29 16.29
CA TRP A 428 21.63 13.75 15.10
C TRP A 428 20.72 13.69 13.87
N PHE A 429 19.43 13.40 14.08
CA PHE A 429 18.44 13.43 13.02
C PHE A 429 18.32 14.82 12.39
N HIS A 430 18.03 15.85 13.19
CA HIS A 430 17.85 17.22 12.69
C HIS A 430 19.13 17.78 12.08
N THR A 431 20.29 17.49 12.67
CA THR A 431 21.59 17.86 12.09
C THR A 431 21.79 17.22 10.73
N ARG A 432 21.53 15.91 10.59
CA ARG A 432 21.62 15.24 9.28
C ARG A 432 20.60 15.78 8.29
N VAL A 433 19.35 16.02 8.69
CA VAL A 433 18.33 16.62 7.82
C VAL A 433 18.78 17.99 7.31
N LEU A 434 19.31 18.85 8.19
CA LEU A 434 19.84 20.16 7.80
C LEU A 434 20.95 20.02 6.74
N LEU A 435 21.94 19.16 7.01
CA LEU A 435 23.13 19.02 6.18
C LEU A 435 22.88 18.31 4.84
N THR A 436 22.00 17.30 4.81
CA THR A 436 21.83 16.44 3.63
C THR A 436 20.53 16.71 2.86
N HIS A 437 19.55 17.40 3.45
CA HIS A 437 18.29 17.72 2.78
C HIS A 437 18.11 19.22 2.60
N VAL A 438 18.20 20.02 3.67
CA VAL A 438 17.82 21.44 3.63
C VAL A 438 18.86 22.31 2.93
N LEU A 439 20.12 22.30 3.39
CA LEU A 439 21.18 23.13 2.80
C LEU A 439 21.43 22.79 1.32
N PRO A 440 21.55 21.51 0.91
CA PRO A 440 21.70 21.17 -0.51
C PRO A 440 20.50 21.62 -1.34
N ALA A 441 19.28 21.51 -0.80
CA ALA A 441 18.07 21.95 -1.51
C ALA A 441 18.04 23.46 -1.72
N ILE A 442 18.43 24.27 -0.71
CA ILE A 442 18.54 25.73 -0.84
C ILE A 442 19.56 26.06 -1.93
N PHE A 443 20.73 25.43 -1.90
CA PHE A 443 21.80 25.67 -2.87
C PHE A 443 21.34 25.33 -4.30
N VAL A 444 20.74 24.16 -4.51
CA VAL A 444 20.23 23.76 -5.82
C VAL A 444 19.10 24.68 -6.30
N ASP A 445 18.17 25.06 -5.42
CA ASP A 445 17.08 25.97 -5.78
C ASP A 445 17.60 27.38 -6.11
N MET A 446 18.66 27.85 -5.45
CA MET A 446 19.36 29.08 -5.78
C MET A 446 19.99 28.99 -7.18
N LEU A 447 20.73 27.92 -7.49
CA LEU A 447 21.30 27.70 -8.82
C LEU A 447 20.22 27.61 -9.92
N LEU A 448 19.09 26.97 -9.62
CA LEU A 448 17.95 26.92 -10.54
C LEU A 448 17.39 28.32 -10.81
N ARG A 449 17.22 29.15 -9.76
CA ARG A 449 16.77 30.55 -9.91
C ARG A 449 17.74 31.38 -10.74
N LEU A 450 19.06 31.23 -10.53
CA LEU A 450 20.08 31.89 -11.34
C LEU A 450 20.03 31.48 -12.81
N LYS A 451 19.56 30.25 -13.10
CA LYS A 451 19.31 29.75 -14.46
C LYS A 451 17.89 30.01 -14.96
N SER A 452 17.13 30.89 -14.30
CA SER A 452 15.72 31.20 -14.61
C SER A 452 14.80 29.97 -14.64
N LYS A 453 15.16 28.92 -13.88
CA LYS A 453 14.38 27.71 -13.67
C LYS A 453 13.61 27.79 -12.36
N LYS A 454 12.47 27.09 -12.31
CA LYS A 454 11.63 27.06 -11.10
C LYS A 454 12.33 26.26 -9.99
N PRO A 455 12.43 26.79 -8.76
CA PRO A 455 12.92 26.03 -7.61
C PRO A 455 11.98 24.87 -7.31
N MET A 456 12.55 23.72 -6.93
CA MET A 456 11.80 22.47 -6.74
C MET A 456 12.32 21.59 -5.60
N MET A 457 13.59 21.70 -5.21
CA MET A 457 14.21 20.78 -4.25
C MET A 457 13.65 20.94 -2.85
N LEU A 458 13.48 22.17 -2.36
CA LEU A 458 12.87 22.39 -1.03
C LEU A 458 11.43 21.87 -0.98
N LYS A 459 10.69 22.04 -2.08
CA LYS A 459 9.33 21.50 -2.19
C LYS A 459 9.32 19.97 -2.21
N ALA A 460 10.31 19.33 -2.82
CA ALA A 460 10.46 17.88 -2.81
C ALA A 460 10.77 17.37 -1.39
N HIS A 461 11.74 17.95 -0.70
CA HIS A 461 12.08 17.55 0.67
C HIS A 461 10.94 17.80 1.67
N ARG A 462 10.18 18.90 1.55
CA ARG A 462 8.96 19.09 2.37
C ARG A 462 7.96 17.95 2.22
N LYS A 463 7.79 17.41 1.00
CA LYS A 463 6.93 16.24 0.79
C LYS A 463 7.48 14.99 1.46
N VAL A 464 8.80 14.80 1.42
CA VAL A 464 9.49 13.68 2.11
C VAL A 464 9.29 13.80 3.62
N THR A 465 9.54 14.97 4.22
CA THR A 465 9.34 15.19 5.66
C THR A 465 7.89 14.95 6.08
N ASN A 466 6.92 15.47 5.32
CA ASN A 466 5.50 15.24 5.60
C ASN A 466 5.12 13.75 5.49
N PHE A 467 5.72 13.01 4.56
CA PHE A 467 5.53 11.56 4.45
C PHE A 467 6.07 10.82 5.68
N LEU A 468 7.30 11.14 6.10
CA LEU A 468 7.96 10.47 7.23
C LEU A 468 7.34 10.80 8.59
N LYS A 469 6.74 11.98 8.74
CA LYS A 469 6.05 12.39 9.98
C LYS A 469 4.99 11.38 10.41
N HIS A 470 4.30 10.70 9.50
CA HIS A 470 3.27 9.73 9.87
C HIS A 470 3.82 8.31 10.05
N PHE A 471 5.07 8.08 9.62
CA PHE A 471 5.67 6.76 9.58
C PHE A 471 6.56 6.47 10.79
N HIS A 472 7.15 7.49 11.43
CA HIS A 472 8.10 7.32 12.55
C HIS A 472 7.54 6.48 13.70
N MET A 473 6.24 6.61 14.01
CA MET A 473 5.62 5.83 15.09
C MET A 473 5.75 4.32 14.90
N TYR A 474 5.79 3.84 13.65
CA TYR A 474 5.95 2.42 13.30
C TYR A 474 7.41 1.97 13.27
N ALA A 475 8.34 2.92 13.44
CA ALA A 475 9.77 2.69 13.35
C ALA A 475 10.52 2.90 14.67
N GLU A 476 9.83 3.28 15.74
CA GLU A 476 10.43 3.59 17.05
C GLU A 476 10.06 2.60 18.15
N LYS A 477 9.00 1.83 17.97
CA LYS A 477 8.42 0.98 19.01
C LYS A 477 8.27 -0.46 18.50
N ASP A 478 8.49 -1.40 19.40
CA ASP A 478 8.13 -2.81 19.21
C ASP A 478 6.72 -3.12 19.71
N TRP A 479 6.08 -4.04 19.00
CA TRP A 479 4.85 -4.69 19.43
C TRP A 479 5.09 -6.19 19.61
N VAL A 480 4.40 -6.77 20.57
CA VAL A 480 4.33 -8.21 20.78
C VAL A 480 3.02 -8.69 20.21
N TYR A 481 3.08 -9.29 19.02
CA TYR A 481 1.91 -9.83 18.35
C TYR A 481 1.72 -11.31 18.65
N ALA A 482 0.47 -11.72 18.81
CA ALA A 482 0.06 -13.12 18.71
C ALA A 482 -0.37 -13.40 17.25
N ASN A 483 -0.07 -14.57 16.70
CA ASN A 483 -0.47 -14.98 15.34
C ASN A 483 -0.84 -16.47 15.24
N GLN A 484 -1.28 -17.07 16.35
CA GLN A 484 -1.58 -18.49 16.48
C GLN A 484 -2.72 -18.94 15.54
N ASN A 485 -3.72 -18.10 15.27
CA ASN A 485 -4.78 -18.38 14.31
C ASN A 485 -4.23 -18.50 12.89
N VAL A 486 -3.26 -17.67 12.50
CA VAL A 486 -2.61 -17.78 11.18
C VAL A 486 -1.83 -19.08 11.08
N GLN A 487 -1.05 -19.44 12.11
CA GLN A 487 -0.29 -20.70 12.16
C GLN A 487 -1.21 -21.92 12.14
N ARG A 488 -2.28 -21.89 12.95
CA ARG A 488 -3.32 -22.94 13.00
C ARG A 488 -4.00 -23.10 11.65
N MET A 489 -4.37 -22.00 11.00
CA MET A 489 -4.97 -22.01 9.66
C MET A 489 -4.02 -22.64 8.64
N TRP A 490 -2.74 -22.25 8.64
CA TRP A 490 -1.72 -22.84 7.76
C TRP A 490 -1.59 -24.36 7.95
N SER A 491 -1.57 -24.82 9.21
CA SER A 491 -1.41 -26.25 9.54
C SER A 491 -2.56 -27.15 9.07
N LYS A 492 -3.74 -26.58 8.81
CA LYS A 492 -4.92 -27.32 8.33
C LYS A 492 -4.95 -27.50 6.82
N LEU A 493 -4.16 -26.74 6.07
CA LEU A 493 -4.14 -26.79 4.62
C LEU A 493 -3.39 -28.02 4.14
N SER A 494 -3.88 -28.61 3.04
CA SER A 494 -3.16 -29.67 2.34
C SER A 494 -1.81 -29.16 1.81
N PRO A 495 -0.81 -30.01 1.59
CA PRO A 495 0.46 -29.58 0.98
C PRO A 495 0.27 -28.85 -0.36
N GLU A 496 -0.74 -29.25 -1.14
CA GLU A 496 -1.08 -28.60 -2.40
C GLU A 496 -1.71 -27.22 -2.17
N ASP A 497 -2.62 -27.06 -1.20
CA ASP A 497 -3.15 -25.75 -0.80
C ASP A 497 -2.05 -24.83 -0.24
N GLN A 498 -1.13 -25.36 0.56
CA GLN A 498 0.02 -24.60 1.08
C GLN A 498 0.92 -24.10 -0.06
N ARG A 499 1.14 -24.94 -1.07
CA ARG A 499 1.91 -24.59 -2.26
C ARG A 499 1.20 -23.54 -3.12
N LEU A 500 -0.09 -23.74 -3.37
CA LEU A 500 -0.90 -22.84 -4.18
C LEU A 500 -1.16 -21.52 -3.46
N PHE A 501 -1.51 -21.51 -2.18
CA PHE A 501 -1.87 -20.33 -1.39
C PHE A 501 -0.85 -20.08 -0.29
N LEU A 502 0.42 -19.87 -0.66
CA LEU A 502 1.48 -19.60 0.32
C LEU A 502 1.23 -18.30 1.09
N PHE A 503 1.11 -18.41 2.41
CA PHE A 503 1.08 -17.26 3.33
C PHE A 503 1.91 -17.45 4.60
N ASN A 504 2.64 -18.56 4.74
CA ASN A 504 3.59 -18.74 5.85
C ASN A 504 4.84 -17.87 5.65
N ILE A 505 5.00 -16.86 6.50
CA ILE A 505 6.12 -15.91 6.43
C ILE A 505 7.46 -16.53 6.86
N ASP A 506 7.45 -17.66 7.54
CA ASP A 506 8.68 -18.39 7.89
C ASP A 506 9.48 -18.82 6.65
N HIS A 507 8.79 -19.05 5.52
CA HIS A 507 9.42 -19.44 4.25
C HIS A 507 9.98 -18.24 3.44
N LEU A 508 9.95 -17.02 4.00
CA LEU A 508 10.45 -15.81 3.35
C LEU A 508 11.95 -15.64 3.59
N ASP A 509 12.75 -15.63 2.52
CA ASP A 509 14.15 -15.21 2.60
C ASP A 509 14.22 -13.68 2.55
N TRP A 510 14.42 -13.06 3.71
CA TRP A 510 14.58 -11.60 3.83
C TRP A 510 15.78 -11.06 3.05
N THR A 511 16.89 -11.80 3.02
CA THR A 511 18.11 -11.35 2.33
C THR A 511 17.85 -11.28 0.83
N TRP A 512 17.32 -12.37 0.25
CA TRP A 512 16.96 -12.38 -1.17
C TRP A 512 15.90 -11.33 -1.47
N TYR A 513 14.83 -11.26 -0.67
CA TYR A 513 13.70 -10.36 -0.91
C TYR A 513 14.13 -8.89 -0.94
N TYR A 514 14.89 -8.42 0.06
CA TYR A 514 15.33 -7.03 0.12
C TYR A 514 16.42 -6.67 -0.90
N ASN A 515 17.33 -7.60 -1.20
CA ASN A 515 18.30 -7.39 -2.27
C ASN A 515 17.60 -7.07 -3.61
N HIS A 516 16.40 -7.59 -3.84
CA HIS A 516 15.64 -7.37 -5.07
C HIS A 516 14.50 -6.34 -4.94
N PHE A 517 14.21 -5.82 -3.75
CA PHE A 517 13.07 -4.92 -3.54
C PHE A 517 13.21 -3.59 -4.32
N ILE A 518 14.43 -3.02 -4.38
CA ILE A 518 14.73 -1.82 -5.18
C ILE A 518 14.40 -2.05 -6.66
N ARG A 519 14.58 -3.27 -7.16
CA ARG A 519 14.28 -3.62 -8.55
C ARG A 519 12.80 -3.48 -8.87
N GLY A 520 11.94 -3.90 -7.95
CA GLY A 520 10.49 -3.69 -8.05
C GLY A 520 10.12 -2.21 -8.16
N ILE A 521 10.78 -1.36 -7.37
CA ILE A 521 10.61 0.10 -7.46
C ILE A 521 11.04 0.62 -8.84
N GLN A 522 12.17 0.16 -9.37
CA GLN A 522 12.65 0.56 -10.69
C GLN A 522 11.68 0.17 -11.80
N SER A 523 11.29 -1.11 -11.86
CA SER A 523 10.42 -1.64 -12.91
C SER A 523 9.02 -1.02 -12.84
N TYR A 524 8.38 -1.04 -11.67
CA TYR A 524 6.94 -0.77 -11.57
C TYR A 524 6.59 0.65 -11.14
N ILE A 525 7.44 1.33 -10.36
CA ILE A 525 7.20 2.72 -9.93
C ILE A 525 7.89 3.70 -10.87
N LEU A 526 9.19 3.51 -11.10
CA LEU A 526 9.97 4.41 -11.94
C LEU A 526 9.75 4.15 -13.42
N ASN A 527 9.25 2.97 -13.80
CA ASN A 527 9.19 2.52 -15.19
C ASN A 527 10.58 2.62 -15.85
N GLU A 528 11.63 2.20 -15.14
CA GLU A 528 12.93 1.90 -15.73
C GLU A 528 12.84 0.53 -16.39
N LYS A 529 13.12 0.51 -17.69
CA LYS A 529 13.14 -0.71 -18.48
C LYS A 529 14.59 -0.95 -18.85
N PHE A 530 15.08 -2.17 -18.60
CA PHE A 530 16.44 -2.60 -18.92
C PHE A 530 16.45 -3.53 -20.14
N ASP A 531 15.54 -3.26 -21.06
CA ASP A 531 15.22 -4.15 -22.19
C ASP A 531 16.24 -4.02 -23.32
N LYS A 532 17.06 -2.95 -23.33
CA LYS A 532 18.09 -2.73 -24.36
C LYS A 532 19.47 -3.03 -23.84
N GLU A 533 20.28 -3.58 -24.74
CA GLU A 533 21.70 -3.78 -24.51
C GLU A 533 22.39 -2.46 -24.07
N GLY A 534 23.18 -2.54 -23.01
CA GLY A 534 23.89 -1.40 -22.42
C GLY A 534 23.06 -0.49 -21.51
N ASP A 535 21.74 -0.67 -21.34
CA ASP A 535 20.96 0.17 -20.41
C ASP A 535 21.40 -0.02 -18.95
N ARG A 536 21.68 -1.27 -18.55
CA ARG A 536 22.25 -1.59 -17.22
C ARG A 536 23.63 -0.98 -17.03
N GLU A 537 24.46 -0.99 -18.06
CA GLU A 537 25.81 -0.42 -18.04
C GLU A 537 25.75 1.11 -17.87
N LYS A 538 24.84 1.78 -18.58
CA LYS A 538 24.61 3.24 -18.44
C LYS A 538 24.17 3.59 -17.02
N ALA A 539 23.22 2.84 -16.46
CA ALA A 539 22.78 3.02 -15.07
C ALA A 539 23.95 2.83 -14.10
N THR A 540 24.75 1.79 -14.28
CA THR A 540 25.94 1.50 -13.47
C THR A 540 26.96 2.64 -13.53
N LYS A 541 27.29 3.12 -14.73
CA LYS A 541 28.19 4.28 -14.93
C LYS A 541 27.65 5.55 -14.28
N HIS A 542 26.34 5.79 -14.35
CA HIS A 542 25.68 6.91 -13.68
C HIS A 542 25.82 6.81 -12.15
N THR A 543 25.49 5.66 -11.57
CA THR A 543 25.63 5.41 -10.12
C THR A 543 27.10 5.53 -9.68
N ALA A 544 28.06 5.07 -10.47
CA ALA A 544 29.49 5.19 -10.15
C ALA A 544 29.95 6.65 -10.09
N ARG A 545 29.46 7.51 -11.00
CA ARG A 545 29.69 8.97 -10.95
C ARG A 545 29.09 9.58 -9.69
N LEU A 546 27.86 9.18 -9.33
CA LEU A 546 27.24 9.65 -8.09
C LEU A 546 28.01 9.20 -6.85
N LEU A 547 28.55 7.98 -6.84
CA LEU A 547 29.42 7.50 -5.75
C LEU A 547 30.68 8.36 -5.64
N LEU A 548 31.32 8.70 -6.76
CA LEU A 548 32.48 9.59 -6.76
C LEU A 548 32.13 10.96 -6.15
N VAL A 549 31.02 11.56 -6.58
CA VAL A 549 30.52 12.82 -6.01
C VAL A 549 30.25 12.68 -4.50
N HIS A 550 29.60 11.60 -4.09
CA HIS A 550 29.34 11.32 -2.67
C HIS A 550 30.64 11.21 -1.86
N ARG A 551 31.64 10.48 -2.36
CA ARG A 551 32.96 10.35 -1.71
C ARG A 551 33.68 11.69 -1.62
N ILE A 552 33.66 12.51 -2.68
CA ILE A 552 34.25 13.85 -2.67
C ILE A 552 33.57 14.72 -1.60
N ILE A 553 32.23 14.72 -1.54
CA ILE A 553 31.50 15.50 -0.54
C ILE A 553 31.80 14.99 0.88
N LYS A 554 31.78 13.67 1.08
CA LYS A 554 32.01 13.05 2.39
C LYS A 554 33.43 13.32 2.89
N TYR A 555 34.45 12.95 2.12
CA TYR A 555 35.84 13.06 2.54
C TYR A 555 36.38 14.49 2.46
N GLY A 556 35.95 15.28 1.46
CA GLY A 556 36.27 16.70 1.37
C GLY A 556 35.65 17.49 2.53
N GLY A 557 34.37 17.23 2.83
CA GLY A 557 33.67 17.84 3.96
C GLY A 557 34.30 17.50 5.30
N THR A 558 34.65 16.22 5.54
CA THR A 558 35.37 15.84 6.78
C THR A 558 36.74 16.49 6.86
N SER A 559 37.50 16.56 5.75
CA SER A 559 38.83 17.17 5.75
C SER A 559 38.77 18.68 6.08
N ILE A 560 37.80 19.40 5.51
CA ILE A 560 37.57 20.82 5.82
C ILE A 560 37.19 21.00 7.28
N LEU A 561 36.29 20.18 7.80
CA LEU A 561 35.87 20.26 9.21
C LEU A 561 37.04 19.99 10.16
N THR A 562 37.85 18.97 9.90
CA THR A 562 39.05 18.66 10.68
C THR A 562 40.06 19.80 10.62
N PHE A 563 40.27 20.42 9.45
CA PHE A 563 41.12 21.60 9.31
C PHE A 563 40.61 22.79 10.13
N LEU A 564 39.32 23.11 10.06
CA LEU A 564 38.72 24.21 10.81
C LEU A 564 38.77 23.98 12.33
N LEU A 565 38.54 22.75 12.80
CA LEU A 565 38.67 22.40 14.21
C LEU A 565 40.13 22.50 14.67
N SER A 566 41.08 22.02 13.86
CA SER A 566 42.51 22.12 14.17
C SER A 566 42.96 23.58 14.23
N TYR A 567 42.47 24.41 13.31
CA TYR A 567 42.72 25.85 13.30
C TYR A 567 42.10 26.54 14.52
N LEU A 568 40.87 26.18 14.91
CA LEU A 568 40.22 26.72 16.11
C LEU A 568 40.98 26.33 17.39
N VAL A 569 41.43 25.08 17.51
CA VAL A 569 42.26 24.63 18.65
C VAL A 569 43.58 25.38 18.67
N TRP A 570 44.25 25.53 17.52
CA TRP A 570 45.46 26.35 17.41
C TRP A 570 45.18 27.80 17.85
N TRP A 571 44.07 28.40 17.43
CA TRP A 571 43.69 29.76 17.82
C TRP A 571 43.33 29.91 19.30
N ILE A 572 42.75 28.88 19.94
CA ILE A 572 42.39 28.96 21.37
C ILE A 572 43.62 28.75 22.27
N PHE A 573 44.56 27.91 21.87
CA PHE A 573 45.64 27.44 22.76
C PHE A 573 47.05 27.90 22.36
N LEU A 574 47.26 28.35 21.12
CA LEU A 574 48.59 28.65 20.57
C LEU A 574 48.68 30.04 19.90
N SER A 575 47.58 30.80 19.85
CA SER A 575 47.58 32.25 19.58
C SER A 575 47.13 33.01 20.80
#